data_AF-A0A920LQG1-F1
#
_entry.id   AF-A0A920LQG1-F1
#
_cell.length_a   1.000
_cell.length_b   1.000
_cell.length_c   1.000
_cell.angle_alpha   90.00
_cell.angle_beta   90.00
_cell.angle_gamma   90.00
#
_symmetry.space_group_name_H-M   'P 1'
#
loop_
_entity.id
_entity.type
_entity.pdbx_description
1 polymer ?
#
loop_
_entity_poly.entity_id
_entity_poly.type
_entity_poly.pdbx_seq_one_letter_code
_entity_poly.pdbx_strand_id
1 'polypeptide(L)'
;MQTGGGIRSRADVEALLAAGASRVVIGSLAVRDRETVGAMIRDFGAESICLAADVVRQDGAFMIAVSGWQEASDLPLSDFIEGFRADGLRHVLCTDIDRDGTMTGPNAGLYAEMKADFPDIELQASGGVKGIEDLDGLATDGVIIGRAIYEGAIDLKAALALAAKGDRTC
;
A
#
# COMPACT_ATOMS: atom_id res chain seq x y z
N MET A 1 -8.25 11.88 3.93
CA MET A 1 -8.75 10.53 4.30
C MET A 1 -8.65 9.64 3.07
N GLN A 2 -8.10 8.43 3.17
CA GLN A 2 -8.23 7.43 2.09
C GLN A 2 -9.28 6.38 2.46
N THR A 3 -9.93 5.80 1.46
CA THR A 3 -10.96 4.76 1.64
C THR A 3 -10.79 3.66 0.62
N GLY A 4 -11.14 2.43 0.97
CA GLY A 4 -11.01 1.26 0.11
C GLY A 4 -12.00 0.17 0.46
N GLY A 5 -11.90 -0.96 -0.25
CA GLY A 5 -12.76 -2.13 -0.06
C GLY A 5 -13.98 -2.13 -0.98
N GLY A 6 -14.10 -3.19 -1.80
CA GLY A 6 -15.28 -3.40 -2.65
C GLY A 6 -15.39 -2.49 -3.88
N ILE A 7 -14.31 -1.79 -4.26
CA ILE A 7 -14.26 -1.01 -5.51
C ILE A 7 -14.32 -1.97 -6.71
N ARG A 8 -15.38 -1.85 -7.52
CA ARG A 8 -15.63 -2.73 -8.67
C ARG A 8 -15.69 -1.98 -9.98
N SER A 9 -15.86 -0.66 -9.94
CA SER A 9 -16.09 0.16 -11.12
C SER A 9 -15.60 1.61 -10.94
N ARG A 10 -15.54 2.33 -12.06
CA ARG A 10 -15.28 3.78 -12.08
C ARG A 10 -16.32 4.56 -11.27
N ALA A 11 -17.58 4.15 -11.32
CA ALA A 11 -18.66 4.82 -10.61
C ALA A 11 -18.48 4.75 -9.08
N ASP A 12 -17.92 3.65 -8.56
CA ASP A 12 -17.60 3.53 -7.14
C ASP A 12 -16.54 4.56 -6.72
N VAL A 13 -15.50 4.73 -7.54
CA VAL A 13 -14.43 5.71 -7.31
C VAL A 13 -15.00 7.13 -7.33
N GLU A 14 -15.78 7.46 -8.35
CA GLU A 14 -16.41 8.78 -8.48
C GLU A 14 -17.32 9.09 -7.28
N ALA A 15 -18.15 8.15 -6.86
CA ALA A 15 -19.04 8.32 -5.71
C ALA A 15 -18.27 8.57 -4.41
N LEU A 16 -17.16 7.85 -4.17
CA LEU A 16 -16.34 8.02 -2.97
C LEU A 16 -15.60 9.35 -2.96
N LEU A 17 -15.03 9.77 -4.10
CA LEU A 17 -14.40 11.07 -4.23
C LEU A 17 -15.42 12.20 -4.05
N ALA A 18 -16.60 12.09 -4.64
CA ALA A 18 -17.69 13.05 -4.45
C ALA A 18 -18.20 13.11 -3.00
N ALA A 19 -18.12 12.00 -2.27
CA ALA A 19 -18.42 11.94 -0.83
C ALA A 19 -17.31 12.55 0.06
N GLY A 20 -16.21 13.04 -0.53
CA GLY A 20 -15.13 13.74 0.17
C GLY A 20 -13.91 12.88 0.51
N ALA A 21 -13.82 11.65 -0.02
CA ALA A 21 -12.58 10.89 0.06
C ALA A 21 -11.46 11.62 -0.69
N SER A 22 -10.28 11.73 -0.09
CA SER A 22 -9.12 12.35 -0.74
C SER A 22 -8.42 11.37 -1.67
N ARG A 23 -8.54 10.07 -1.40
CA ARG A 23 -7.93 8.99 -2.17
C ARG A 23 -8.75 7.70 -2.07
N VAL A 24 -8.89 6.99 -3.17
CA VAL A 24 -9.55 5.69 -3.24
C VAL A 24 -8.51 4.60 -3.44
N VAL A 25 -8.55 3.58 -2.59
CA VAL A 25 -7.64 2.43 -2.60
C VAL A 25 -8.24 1.30 -3.42
N ILE A 26 -7.54 0.86 -4.46
CA ILE A 26 -8.00 -0.15 -5.44
C ILE A 26 -7.04 -1.33 -5.40
N GLY A 27 -7.53 -2.50 -4.94
CA GLY A 27 -6.77 -3.75 -4.91
C GLY A 27 -7.15 -4.67 -6.08
N SER A 28 -7.96 -5.70 -5.83
CA SER A 28 -8.26 -6.77 -6.79
C SER A 28 -8.76 -6.31 -8.17
N LEU A 29 -9.41 -5.14 -8.28
CA LEU A 29 -9.80 -4.59 -9.58
C LEU A 29 -8.58 -4.22 -10.44
N ALA A 30 -7.50 -3.73 -9.84
CA ALA A 30 -6.27 -3.37 -10.55
C ALA A 30 -5.57 -4.59 -11.16
N VAL A 31 -5.71 -5.76 -10.54
CA VAL A 31 -5.18 -7.02 -11.09
C VAL A 31 -6.09 -7.54 -12.21
N ARG A 32 -7.41 -7.52 -12.01
CA ARG A 32 -8.38 -8.09 -12.97
C ARG A 32 -8.56 -7.23 -14.22
N ASP A 33 -8.50 -5.92 -14.09
CA ASP A 33 -8.80 -4.97 -15.17
C ASP A 33 -7.87 -3.75 -15.10
N ARG A 34 -6.61 -4.00 -15.49
CA ARG A 34 -5.55 -2.99 -15.53
C ARG A 34 -5.92 -1.79 -16.39
N GLU A 35 -6.54 -2.01 -17.55
CA GLU A 35 -6.87 -0.92 -18.48
C GLU A 35 -7.84 0.07 -17.85
N THR A 36 -8.91 -0.44 -17.24
CA THR A 36 -9.91 0.39 -16.56
C THR A 36 -9.30 1.15 -15.38
N VAL A 37 -8.44 0.51 -14.57
CA VAL A 37 -7.78 1.20 -13.45
C VAL A 37 -6.74 2.22 -13.93
N GLY A 38 -5.97 1.92 -14.97
CA GLY A 38 -5.05 2.88 -15.58
C GLY A 38 -5.78 4.12 -16.12
N ALA A 39 -6.95 3.93 -16.74
CA ALA A 39 -7.81 5.04 -17.14
C ALA A 39 -8.30 5.87 -15.94
N MET A 40 -8.65 5.23 -14.82
CA MET A 40 -9.04 5.96 -13.59
C MET A 40 -7.89 6.81 -13.02
N ILE A 41 -6.64 6.30 -13.04
CA ILE A 41 -5.48 7.07 -12.58
C ILE A 41 -5.31 8.32 -13.45
N ARG A 42 -5.39 8.19 -14.77
CA ARG A 42 -5.27 9.31 -15.71
C ARG A 42 -6.42 10.33 -15.56
N ASP A 43 -7.64 9.85 -15.38
CA ASP A 43 -8.84 10.70 -15.38
C ASP A 43 -9.10 11.40 -14.04
N PHE A 44 -8.90 10.71 -12.91
CA PHE A 44 -9.09 11.27 -11.57
C PHE A 44 -7.82 11.89 -10.98
N GLY A 45 -6.68 11.67 -11.63
CA GLY A 45 -5.37 12.16 -11.22
C GLY A 45 -4.66 11.22 -10.23
N ALA A 46 -3.34 11.21 -10.31
CA ALA A 46 -2.45 10.33 -9.53
C ALA A 46 -2.65 10.42 -8.01
N GLU A 47 -3.02 11.59 -7.48
CA GLU A 47 -3.26 11.76 -6.04
C GLU A 47 -4.52 11.05 -5.52
N SER A 48 -5.50 10.88 -6.40
CA SER A 48 -6.84 10.40 -6.06
C SER A 48 -6.90 8.87 -5.96
N ILE A 49 -5.89 8.16 -6.45
CA ILE A 49 -5.87 6.69 -6.51
C ILE A 49 -4.65 6.14 -5.76
N CYS A 50 -4.87 5.12 -4.95
CA CYS A 50 -3.82 4.27 -4.37
C CYS A 50 -4.04 2.84 -4.86
N LEU A 51 -2.99 2.14 -5.30
CA LEU A 51 -3.09 0.71 -5.55
C LEU A 51 -2.79 -0.06 -4.26
N ALA A 52 -3.66 -1.01 -3.91
CA ALA A 52 -3.36 -1.99 -2.87
C ALA A 52 -2.69 -3.22 -3.50
N ALA A 53 -1.45 -3.47 -3.08
CA ALA A 53 -0.64 -4.61 -3.47
C ALA A 53 -0.46 -5.53 -2.26
N ASP A 54 -1.40 -6.45 -2.07
CA ASP A 54 -1.23 -7.51 -1.07
C ASP A 54 -0.36 -8.61 -1.68
N VAL A 55 0.73 -8.97 -1.00
CA VAL A 55 1.74 -9.88 -1.54
C VAL A 55 2.00 -11.07 -0.63
N VAL A 56 2.34 -12.19 -1.27
CA VAL A 56 2.82 -13.41 -0.63
C VAL A 56 4.13 -13.83 -1.27
N ARG A 57 5.03 -14.43 -0.48
CA ARG A 57 6.30 -14.92 -1.03
C ARG A 57 6.13 -16.30 -1.64
N GLN A 58 6.42 -16.44 -2.93
CA GLN A 58 6.35 -17.71 -3.65
C GLN A 58 7.57 -17.85 -4.55
N ASP A 59 8.22 -19.02 -4.51
CA ASP A 59 9.38 -19.37 -5.34
C ASP A 59 10.51 -18.31 -5.36
N GLY A 60 10.67 -17.60 -4.24
CA GLY A 60 11.71 -16.58 -4.06
C GLY A 60 11.30 -15.16 -4.45
N ALA A 61 10.13 -14.96 -5.05
CA ALA A 61 9.59 -13.66 -5.46
C ALA A 61 8.33 -13.28 -4.66
N PHE A 62 7.98 -11.98 -4.67
CA PHE A 62 6.70 -11.50 -4.13
C PHE A 62 5.66 -11.44 -5.22
N MET A 63 4.57 -12.19 -5.03
CA MET A 63 3.48 -12.33 -5.97
C MET A 63 2.24 -11.62 -5.44
N ILE A 64 1.49 -10.96 -6.32
CA ILE A 64 0.23 -10.32 -5.94
C ILE A 64 -0.79 -11.39 -5.56
N ALA A 65 -1.41 -11.24 -4.41
CA ALA A 65 -2.55 -12.04 -3.98
C ALA A 65 -3.86 -11.32 -4.24
N VAL A 66 -4.89 -12.08 -4.62
CA VAL A 66 -6.24 -11.60 -4.90
C VAL A 66 -7.27 -12.37 -4.07
N SER A 67 -8.56 -12.07 -4.27
CA SER A 67 -9.67 -12.78 -3.63
C SER A 67 -9.60 -12.82 -2.09
N GLY A 68 -9.17 -11.72 -1.46
CA GLY A 68 -9.03 -11.65 0.00
C GLY A 68 -7.90 -12.53 0.53
N TRP A 69 -6.78 -12.57 -0.17
CA TRP A 69 -5.55 -13.31 0.17
C TRP A 69 -5.65 -14.83 -0.01
N GLN A 70 -6.73 -15.32 -0.62
CA GLN A 70 -6.97 -16.76 -0.81
C GLN A 70 -6.29 -17.32 -2.06
N GLU A 71 -6.01 -16.46 -3.04
CA GLU A 71 -5.47 -16.86 -4.34
C GLU A 71 -4.21 -16.05 -4.62
N ALA A 72 -3.05 -16.71 -4.66
CA ALA A 72 -1.86 -16.14 -5.26
C ALA A 72 -2.09 -16.04 -6.77
N SER A 73 -1.84 -14.87 -7.35
CA SER A 73 -1.78 -14.72 -8.81
C SER A 73 -0.36 -14.99 -9.30
N ASP A 74 -0.22 -15.30 -10.58
CA ASP A 74 1.09 -15.42 -11.23
C ASP A 74 1.72 -14.06 -11.57
N LEU A 75 1.21 -12.94 -11.02
CA LEU A 75 1.68 -11.59 -11.29
C LEU A 75 2.71 -11.14 -10.23
N PRO A 76 3.99 -10.94 -10.60
CA PRO A 76 4.98 -10.38 -9.70
C PRO A 76 4.62 -8.96 -9.26
N LEU A 77 5.01 -8.59 -8.03
CA LEU A 77 4.83 -7.23 -7.51
C LEU A 77 5.43 -6.15 -8.41
N SER A 78 6.65 -6.38 -8.92
CA SER A 78 7.35 -5.46 -9.82
C SER A 78 6.53 -5.18 -11.08
N ASP A 79 6.00 -6.24 -11.69
CA ASP A 79 5.26 -6.17 -12.95
C ASP A 79 3.89 -5.51 -12.74
N PHE A 80 3.27 -5.74 -11.58
CA PHE A 80 2.06 -5.04 -11.19
C PHE A 80 2.27 -3.53 -11.11
N ILE A 81 3.33 -3.07 -10.44
CA ILE A 81 3.64 -1.64 -10.31
C ILE A 81 4.06 -1.05 -11.65
N GLU A 82 4.99 -1.69 -12.36
CA GLU A 82 5.48 -1.26 -13.67
C GLU A 82 4.33 -1.09 -14.66
N GLY A 83 3.35 -1.99 -14.59
CA GLY A 83 2.13 -1.93 -15.36
C GLY A 83 1.38 -0.60 -15.28
N PHE A 84 1.43 0.16 -14.18
CA PHE A 84 0.68 1.42 -14.07
C PHE A 84 1.57 2.68 -14.15
N ARG A 85 2.88 2.53 -14.37
CA ARG A 85 3.83 3.65 -14.43
C ARG A 85 3.46 4.67 -15.49
N ALA A 86 3.19 4.19 -16.71
CA ALA A 86 2.82 5.03 -17.83
C ALA A 86 1.46 5.74 -17.64
N ASP A 87 0.64 5.25 -16.71
CA ASP A 87 -0.66 5.84 -16.37
C ASP A 87 -0.54 6.94 -15.31
N GLY A 88 0.66 7.11 -14.72
CA GLY A 88 0.95 8.11 -13.69
C GLY A 88 0.73 7.60 -12.27
N LEU A 89 0.87 6.28 -12.02
CA LEU A 89 0.81 5.73 -10.67
C LEU A 89 1.78 6.46 -9.72
N ARG A 90 1.26 6.88 -8.57
CA ARG A 90 2.06 7.52 -7.51
C ARG A 90 1.99 6.81 -6.17
N HIS A 91 0.80 6.38 -5.73
CA HIS A 91 0.59 5.85 -4.39
C HIS A 91 0.38 4.34 -4.41
N VAL A 92 1.16 3.62 -3.62
CA VAL A 92 1.03 2.17 -3.43
C VAL A 92 0.97 1.85 -1.94
N LEU A 93 -0.06 1.11 -1.55
CA LEU A 93 -0.14 0.45 -0.24
C LEU A 93 0.25 -1.01 -0.45
N CYS A 94 1.35 -1.44 0.16
CA CYS A 94 1.82 -2.81 0.05
C CYS A 94 1.69 -3.52 1.38
N THR A 95 0.99 -4.66 1.38
CA THR A 95 0.81 -5.52 2.54
C THR A 95 1.56 -6.82 2.34
N ASP A 96 2.53 -7.12 3.21
CA ASP A 96 3.06 -8.48 3.31
C ASP A 96 2.07 -9.34 4.12
N ILE A 97 1.34 -10.21 3.41
CA ILE A 97 0.28 -11.05 4.00
C ILE A 97 0.85 -12.01 5.04
N ASP A 98 2.07 -12.52 4.85
CA ASP A 98 2.70 -13.46 5.79
C ASP A 98 3.03 -12.78 7.14
N ARG A 99 3.01 -11.45 7.16
CA ARG A 99 3.27 -10.63 8.36
C ARG A 99 2.02 -10.00 8.94
N ASP A 100 0.92 -9.91 8.20
CA ASP A 100 -0.25 -9.18 8.68
C ASP A 100 -0.82 -9.77 9.98
N GLY A 101 -1.11 -8.89 10.94
CA GLY A 101 -1.61 -9.26 12.27
C GLY A 101 -0.64 -10.09 13.15
N THR A 102 0.55 -10.46 12.67
CA THR A 102 1.48 -11.34 13.39
C THR A 102 2.20 -10.66 14.55
N MET A 103 2.34 -9.33 14.53
CA MET A 103 3.13 -8.57 15.50
C MET A 103 4.59 -9.09 15.60
N THR A 104 5.22 -9.43 14.47
CA THR A 104 6.60 -9.95 14.41
C THR A 104 7.64 -8.98 13.83
N GLY A 105 7.21 -7.78 13.46
CA GLY A 105 7.97 -6.77 12.72
C GLY A 105 7.56 -6.72 11.24
N PRO A 106 7.63 -5.53 10.60
CA PRO A 106 7.34 -5.36 9.19
C PRO A 106 8.44 -5.99 8.32
N ASN A 107 8.13 -6.25 7.05
CA ASN A 107 9.10 -6.78 6.10
C ASN A 107 10.01 -5.67 5.54
N ALA A 108 10.99 -5.25 6.35
CA ALA A 108 11.91 -4.17 5.97
C ALA A 108 12.67 -4.44 4.65
N GLY A 109 12.98 -5.71 4.35
CA GLY A 109 13.66 -6.09 3.11
C GLY A 109 12.80 -5.82 1.88
N LEU A 110 11.54 -6.25 1.91
CA LEU A 110 10.55 -5.98 0.84
C LEU A 110 10.44 -4.47 0.57
N TYR A 111 10.23 -3.67 1.61
CA TYR A 111 10.01 -2.22 1.40
C TYR A 111 11.27 -1.49 0.92
N ALA A 112 12.45 -1.92 1.38
CA ALA A 112 13.72 -1.39 0.88
C ALA A 112 13.94 -1.72 -0.61
N GLU A 113 13.62 -2.95 -1.04
CA GLU A 113 13.66 -3.36 -2.44
C GLU A 113 12.68 -2.53 -3.28
N MET A 114 11.44 -2.37 -2.82
CA MET A 114 10.44 -1.53 -3.51
C MET A 114 10.88 -0.08 -3.67
N LYS A 115 11.45 0.55 -2.63
CA LYS A 115 11.96 1.93 -2.74
C LYS A 115 13.20 2.04 -3.62
N ALA A 116 14.00 0.98 -3.75
CA ALA A 116 15.14 0.95 -4.66
C ALA A 116 14.68 0.86 -6.13
N ASP A 117 13.71 -0.01 -6.41
CA ASP A 117 13.20 -0.23 -7.77
C ASP A 117 12.26 0.89 -8.23
N PHE A 118 11.47 1.45 -7.30
CA PHE A 118 10.44 2.47 -7.57
C PHE A 118 10.59 3.68 -6.64
N PRO A 119 11.68 4.46 -6.75
CA PRO A 119 11.99 5.55 -5.82
C PRO A 119 10.96 6.69 -5.82
N ASP A 120 10.22 6.86 -6.91
CA ASP A 120 9.19 7.88 -7.11
C ASP A 120 7.77 7.43 -6.68
N ILE A 121 7.62 6.18 -6.25
CA ILE A 121 6.38 5.71 -5.63
C ILE A 121 6.36 6.12 -4.16
N GLU A 122 5.23 6.70 -3.76
CA GLU A 122 4.84 6.99 -2.38
C GLU A 122 4.33 5.68 -1.75
N LEU A 123 5.22 4.99 -1.04
CA LEU A 123 4.99 3.66 -0.51
C LEU A 123 4.40 3.71 0.89
N GLN A 124 3.29 3.02 1.10
CA GLN A 124 2.72 2.74 2.41
C GLN A 124 2.96 1.27 2.78
N ALA A 125 3.83 1.03 3.77
CA ALA A 125 4.11 -0.31 4.29
C ALA A 125 2.98 -0.80 5.21
N SER A 126 2.60 -2.08 5.10
CA SER A 126 1.54 -2.69 5.90
C SER A 126 1.87 -4.14 6.31
N GLY A 127 1.55 -4.49 7.55
CA GLY A 127 1.74 -5.85 8.10
C GLY A 127 2.92 -5.96 9.07
N GLY A 128 2.71 -6.74 10.14
CA GLY A 128 3.77 -7.17 11.05
C GLY A 128 4.19 -6.20 12.15
N VAL A 129 3.92 -4.90 12.02
CA VAL A 129 4.33 -3.87 13.02
C VAL A 129 3.95 -4.30 14.44
N LYS A 130 4.93 -4.39 15.33
CA LYS A 130 4.77 -4.75 16.75
C LYS A 130 5.02 -3.59 17.69
N GLY A 131 5.86 -2.64 17.30
CA GLY A 131 6.37 -1.60 18.20
C GLY A 131 6.90 -0.37 17.46
N ILE A 132 7.19 0.69 18.21
CA ILE A 132 7.67 1.97 17.66
C ILE A 132 9.05 1.82 17.01
N GLU A 133 9.85 0.90 17.53
CA GLU A 133 11.19 0.58 17.03
C GLU A 133 11.18 0.03 15.60
N ASP A 134 10.08 -0.58 15.16
CA ASP A 134 9.95 -1.09 13.80
C ASP A 134 9.82 0.03 12.75
N LEU A 135 9.47 1.24 13.19
CA LEU A 135 9.26 2.39 12.31
C LEU A 135 10.57 3.13 12.00
N ASP A 136 11.58 2.96 12.85
CA ASP A 136 12.86 3.64 12.70
C ASP A 136 13.65 3.05 11.53
N GLY A 137 13.99 3.88 10.54
CA GLY A 137 14.73 3.45 9.35
C GLY A 137 13.96 2.57 8.36
N LEU A 138 12.64 2.38 8.52
CA LEU A 138 11.83 1.65 7.57
C LEU A 138 11.73 2.44 6.24
N ALA A 139 12.11 1.82 5.13
CA ALA A 139 12.13 2.46 3.81
C ALA A 139 10.72 2.60 3.22
N THR A 140 9.98 3.63 3.65
CA THR A 140 8.59 3.86 3.26
C THR A 140 8.18 5.30 3.53
N ASP A 141 7.16 5.79 2.82
CA ASP A 141 6.60 7.15 2.97
C ASP A 141 5.39 7.18 3.93
N GLY A 142 4.89 6.01 4.34
CA GLY A 142 3.87 5.85 5.37
C GLY A 142 3.78 4.42 5.90
N VAL A 143 3.19 4.23 7.07
CA VAL A 143 3.01 2.89 7.67
C VAL A 143 1.56 2.72 8.12
N ILE A 144 0.95 1.60 7.74
CA ILE A 144 -0.36 1.18 8.21
C ILE A 144 -0.17 0.39 9.51
N ILE A 145 -0.67 0.95 10.61
CA ILE A 145 -0.61 0.34 11.93
C ILE A 145 -2.03 0.09 12.42
N GLY A 146 -2.39 -1.18 12.57
CA GLY A 146 -3.68 -1.61 13.12
C GLY A 146 -3.52 -2.14 14.54
N ARG A 147 -3.35 -3.46 14.65
CA ARG A 147 -3.34 -4.22 15.90
C ARG A 147 -2.43 -3.65 16.99
N ALA A 148 -1.22 -3.19 16.65
CA ALA A 148 -0.27 -2.65 17.62
C ALA A 148 -0.77 -1.41 18.38
N ILE A 149 -1.62 -0.58 17.74
CA ILE A 149 -2.27 0.55 18.43
C ILE A 149 -3.37 0.03 19.35
N TYR A 150 -4.20 -0.90 18.88
CA TYR A 150 -5.31 -1.45 19.67
C TYR A 150 -4.85 -2.23 20.90
N GLU A 151 -3.72 -2.93 20.80
CA GLU A 151 -3.11 -3.67 21.92
C GLU A 151 -2.21 -2.78 22.80
N GLY A 152 -2.10 -1.49 22.51
CA GLY A 152 -1.31 -0.53 23.30
C GLY A 152 0.21 -0.73 23.19
N ALA A 153 0.67 -1.52 22.23
CA ALA A 153 2.10 -1.72 21.96
C ALA A 153 2.74 -0.47 21.33
N ILE A 154 1.94 0.35 20.64
CA ILE A 154 2.36 1.65 20.10
C ILE A 154 1.44 2.75 20.61
N ASP A 155 2.03 3.76 21.24
CA ASP A 155 1.37 5.02 21.52
C ASP A 155 1.25 5.85 20.22
N LEU A 156 0.02 6.20 19.84
CA LEU A 156 -0.27 6.96 18.62
C LEU A 156 0.45 8.31 18.59
N LYS A 157 0.55 9.01 19.72
CA LYS A 157 1.23 10.31 19.80
C LYS A 157 2.74 10.13 19.60
N ALA A 158 3.32 9.05 20.13
CA ALA A 158 4.73 8.73 19.89
C ALA A 158 5.00 8.41 18.41
N ALA A 159 4.13 7.62 17.77
CA ALA A 159 4.22 7.31 16.34
C ALA A 159 4.14 8.58 15.46
N LEU A 160 3.17 9.47 15.74
CA LEU A 160 3.04 10.74 15.03
C LEU A 160 4.25 11.66 15.26
N ALA A 161 4.82 11.67 16.47
CA ALA A 161 6.02 12.45 16.77
C ALA A 161 7.26 11.93 16.05
N LEU A 162 7.36 10.61 15.80
CA LEU A 162 8.41 10.01 14.99
C LEU A 162 8.26 10.44 13.52
N ALA A 163 7.06 10.31 12.96
CA ALA A 163 6.77 10.72 11.57
C ALA A 163 7.09 12.21 11.33
N ALA A 164 6.73 13.09 12.27
CA ALA A 164 7.01 14.52 12.17
C ALA A 164 8.50 14.90 12.29
N LYS A 165 9.38 13.96 12.69
CA LYS A 165 10.84 14.15 12.68
C LYS A 165 11.45 13.76 11.33
N GLY A 166 10.83 12.85 10.58
CA GLY A 166 11.26 12.47 9.23
C GLY A 166 11.06 13.58 8.20
N ASP A 167 10.15 14.51 8.46
CA ASP A 167 9.72 15.55 7.51
C ASP A 167 10.59 16.83 7.52
N ARG A 168 11.87 16.73 7.91
CA ARG A 168 12.79 17.88 7.97
C ARG A 168 14.20 17.54 7.51
N THR A 169 14.38 17.30 6.22
CA THR A 169 15.67 17.54 5.54
C THR A 169 15.45 17.89 4.07
N CYS A 170 15.65 19.19 3.79
CA CYS A 170 15.80 19.97 2.55
C CYS A 170 14.89 19.70 1.33
#